data_AF-A0A377EBT1-F1
#
_entry.id   AF-A0A377EBT1-F1
#
_cell.length_a   1.000
_cell.length_b   1.000
_cell.length_c   1.000
_cell.angle_alpha   90.00
_cell.angle_beta   90.00
_cell.angle_gamma   90.00
#
_symmetry.space_group_name_H-M   'P 1'
#
loop_
_entity.id
_entity.type
_entity.pdbx_description
1 polymer ?
#
loop_
_entity_poly.entity_id
_entity_poly.type
_entity_poly.pdbx_seq_one_letter_code
_entity_poly.pdbx_strand_id
1 'polypeptide(L)'
;MFSGQLPVSTGSHLLTANSDRLSFDWEGDAIELLNELARVRGMQFNYNGVRLPLPVNLHVRDMTFSNTLRLIEAQTAWRATIHQYPGLLQVSFMQPENRKK
;
A
#
# COMPACT_ATOMS: atom_id res chain seq x y z
N MET A 1 10.90 30.68 37.53
CA MET A 1 9.70 30.53 36.67
C MET A 1 10.09 29.63 35.51
N PHE A 2 9.77 28.33 35.56
CA PHE A 2 10.05 27.39 34.47
C PHE A 2 8.71 27.02 33.82
N SER A 3 8.46 27.50 32.60
CA SER A 3 7.30 27.10 31.81
C SER A 3 7.50 25.67 31.32
N GLY A 4 6.63 24.77 31.78
CA GLY A 4 6.53 23.41 31.25
C GLY A 4 5.68 23.41 29.97
N GLN A 5 6.33 23.32 28.82
CA GLN A 5 5.66 22.88 27.60
C GLN A 5 5.65 21.34 27.59
N LEU A 6 4.46 20.76 27.75
CA LEU A 6 4.23 19.34 27.47
C LEU A 6 4.46 19.10 25.97
N PRO A 7 5.17 18.03 25.56
CA PRO A 7 5.23 17.67 24.15
C PRO A 7 3.82 17.32 23.67
N VAL A 8 3.33 18.03 22.66
CA VAL A 8 2.13 17.62 21.94
C VAL A 8 2.48 16.33 21.21
N SER A 9 1.96 15.19 21.68
CA SER A 9 2.05 13.94 20.94
C SER A 9 1.09 14.03 19.75
N THR A 10 1.55 14.67 18.68
CA THR A 10 0.82 14.69 17.40
C THR A 10 0.87 13.29 16.82
N GLY A 11 -0.32 12.70 16.66
CA GLY A 11 -0.51 11.39 16.08
C GLY A 11 -0.45 10.30 17.15
N SER A 12 -1.62 9.87 17.63
CA SER A 12 -1.79 8.48 18.01
C SER A 12 -1.37 7.65 16.81
N HIS A 13 -0.13 7.16 16.82
CA HIS A 13 0.29 6.07 15.96
C HIS A 13 -0.53 4.89 16.46
N LEU A 14 -1.77 4.78 15.97
CA LEU A 14 -2.56 3.57 16.12
C LEU A 14 -1.64 2.49 15.56
N LEU A 15 -1.08 1.68 16.44
CA LEU A 15 -0.33 0.50 16.05
C LEU A 15 -1.36 -0.46 15.45
N THR A 16 -1.77 -0.21 14.21
CA THR A 16 -2.48 -1.19 13.39
C THR A 16 -1.44 -2.24 13.04
N ALA A 17 -1.49 -3.35 13.76
CA ALA A 17 -0.48 -4.38 13.63
C ALA A 17 -0.53 -4.94 12.20
N ASN A 18 0.53 -4.69 11.41
CA ASN A 18 0.73 -5.29 10.08
C ASN A 18 0.69 -6.84 10.10
N SER A 19 0.55 -7.45 11.29
CA SER A 19 0.34 -8.86 11.55
C SER A 19 -1.08 -9.38 11.34
N ASP A 20 -2.12 -8.53 11.18
CA ASP A 20 -3.45 -9.10 10.94
C ASP A 20 -3.45 -9.95 9.67
N ARG A 21 -4.10 -11.12 9.79
CA ARG A 21 -4.01 -12.18 8.80
C ARG A 21 -5.15 -12.04 7.81
N LEU A 22 -4.80 -12.05 6.53
CA LEU A 22 -5.70 -11.95 5.40
C LEU A 22 -5.87 -13.32 4.77
N SER A 23 -7.08 -13.58 4.27
CA SER A 23 -7.37 -14.73 3.42
C SER A 23 -8.37 -14.30 2.35
N PHE A 24 -7.98 -14.37 1.09
CA PHE A 24 -8.82 -14.02 -0.06
C PHE A 24 -8.25 -14.61 -1.35
N ASP A 25 -9.11 -14.75 -2.35
CA ASP A 25 -8.73 -15.01 -3.73
C ASP A 25 -9.02 -13.75 -4.53
N TRP A 26 -8.08 -13.36 -5.40
CA TRP A 26 -8.21 -12.18 -6.23
C TRP A 26 -7.66 -12.42 -7.63
N GLU A 27 -8.44 -12.01 -8.63
CA GLU A 27 -8.04 -11.94 -10.02
C GLU A 27 -8.54 -10.61 -10.58
N GLY A 28 -7.63 -9.72 -10.95
CA GLY A 28 -8.01 -8.38 -11.40
C GLY A 28 -6.89 -7.37 -11.28
N ASP A 29 -7.27 -6.09 -11.27
CA ASP A 29 -6.31 -4.99 -11.22
C ASP A 29 -5.81 -4.74 -9.78
N ALA A 30 -4.50 -4.57 -9.62
CA ALA A 30 -3.88 -4.35 -8.32
C ALA A 30 -4.32 -3.03 -7.67
N ILE A 31 -4.68 -1.99 -8.43
CA ILE A 31 -5.18 -0.72 -7.86
C ILE A 31 -6.48 -0.95 -7.10
N GLU A 32 -7.38 -1.77 -7.65
CA GLU A 32 -8.65 -2.08 -7.00
C GLU A 32 -8.41 -2.87 -5.72
N LEU A 33 -7.55 -3.90 -5.78
CA LEU A 33 -7.16 -4.67 -4.61
C LEU A 33 -6.50 -3.80 -3.54
N LEU A 34 -5.52 -2.96 -3.91
CA LEU A 34 -4.79 -2.10 -2.98
C LEU A 34 -5.70 -1.04 -2.35
N ASN A 35 -6.67 -0.50 -3.10
CA ASN A 35 -7.69 0.39 -2.56
C ASN A 35 -8.57 -0.31 -1.51
N GLU A 36 -9.02 -1.54 -1.79
CA GLU A 36 -9.81 -2.32 -0.84
C GLU A 36 -8.99 -2.69 0.41
N LEU A 37 -7.73 -3.10 0.21
CA LEU A 37 -6.78 -3.40 1.28
C LEU A 37 -6.49 -2.17 2.17
N ALA A 38 -6.39 -0.98 1.58
CA ALA A 38 -6.26 0.26 2.34
C ALA A 38 -7.54 0.58 3.14
N ARG A 39 -8.72 0.41 2.52
CA ARG A 39 -10.02 0.64 3.14
C ARG A 39 -10.23 -0.22 4.39
N VAL A 40 -9.98 -1.54 4.31
CA VAL A 40 -10.13 -2.45 5.46
C VAL A 40 -9.15 -2.16 6.59
N ARG A 41 -8.04 -1.48 6.30
CA ARG A 41 -7.02 -1.04 7.27
C ARG A 41 -7.25 0.37 7.79
N GLY A 42 -8.29 1.08 7.34
CA GLY A 42 -8.52 2.48 7.66
C GLY A 42 -7.43 3.42 7.14
N MET A 43 -6.72 3.01 6.08
CA MET A 43 -5.70 3.82 5.41
C MET A 43 -6.32 4.60 4.24
N GLN A 44 -5.77 5.78 3.97
CA GLN A 44 -6.00 6.45 2.69
C GLN A 44 -5.30 5.69 1.57
N PHE A 45 -5.85 5.78 0.37
CA PHE A 45 -5.26 5.22 -0.84
C PHE A 45 -5.09 6.32 -1.89
N ASN A 46 -3.92 6.40 -2.51
CA ASN A 46 -3.72 7.25 -3.67
C ASN A 46 -2.75 6.62 -4.68
N TYR A 47 -2.75 7.17 -5.90
CA TYR A 47 -1.76 6.82 -6.91
C TYR A 47 -1.30 8.08 -7.66
N ASN A 48 -0.10 8.03 -8.22
CA ASN A 48 0.47 9.08 -9.04
C ASN A 48 1.01 8.51 -10.36
N GLY A 49 1.17 9.37 -11.37
CA GLY A 49 1.55 8.98 -12.73
C GLY A 49 0.37 8.58 -13.60
N VAL A 50 0.67 7.99 -14.77
CA VAL A 50 -0.36 7.54 -15.71
C VAL A 50 -0.87 6.18 -15.26
N ARG A 51 -2.18 6.06 -15.00
CA ARG A 51 -2.80 4.79 -14.61
C ARG A 51 -2.67 3.79 -15.74
N LEU A 52 -1.97 2.69 -15.47
CA LEU A 52 -1.82 1.55 -16.35
C LEU A 52 -2.40 0.31 -15.67
N PRO A 53 -2.90 -0.68 -16.42
CA PRO A 53 -3.42 -1.91 -15.81
C PRO A 53 -2.28 -2.67 -15.11
N LEU A 54 -2.56 -3.12 -13.89
CA LEU A 54 -1.66 -3.93 -13.07
C LEU A 54 -2.34 -5.28 -12.77
N PRO A 55 -2.44 -6.19 -13.75
CA PRO A 55 -3.10 -7.47 -13.54
C PRO A 55 -2.32 -8.30 -12.52
N VAL A 56 -3.02 -8.77 -11.49
CA VAL A 56 -2.49 -9.66 -10.46
C VAL A 56 -3.45 -10.83 -10.25
N ASN A 57 -2.86 -11.99 -9.95
CA ASN A 57 -3.59 -13.17 -9.53
C ASN A 57 -2.98 -13.66 -8.21
N LEU A 58 -3.81 -13.72 -7.16
CA LEU A 58 -3.38 -13.97 -5.80
C LEU A 58 -4.32 -14.95 -5.11
N HIS A 59 -3.71 -15.94 -4.47
CA HIS A 59 -4.38 -16.85 -3.54
C HIS A 59 -3.74 -16.66 -2.18
N VAL A 60 -4.34 -15.81 -1.36
CA VAL A 60 -3.84 -15.43 -0.05
C VAL A 60 -4.51 -16.27 1.01
N ARG A 61 -3.72 -16.97 1.84
CA ARG A 61 -4.19 -17.79 2.96
C ARG A 61 -3.37 -17.49 4.19
N ASP A 62 -4.04 -17.06 5.25
CA ASP A 62 -3.45 -16.82 6.58
C ASP A 62 -2.17 -15.96 6.57
N MET A 63 -2.12 -14.95 5.70
CA MET A 63 -0.91 -14.17 5.44
C MET A 63 -1.01 -12.77 6.06
N THR A 64 0.10 -12.25 6.57
CA THR A 64 0.14 -10.88 7.09
C THR A 64 -0.09 -9.87 5.97
N PHE A 65 -0.60 -8.69 6.34
CA PHE A 65 -0.76 -7.59 5.39
C PHE A 65 0.56 -7.17 4.74
N SER A 66 1.64 -7.12 5.52
CA SER A 66 2.97 -6.79 4.98
C SER A 66 3.44 -7.82 3.94
N ASN A 67 3.26 -9.12 4.20
CA ASN A 67 3.62 -10.16 3.22
C ASN A 67 2.72 -10.11 1.99
N THR A 68 1.43 -9.78 2.17
CA THR A 68 0.48 -9.58 1.07
C THR A 68 0.92 -8.43 0.17
N LEU A 69 1.27 -7.27 0.75
CA LEU A 69 1.79 -6.13 -0.02
C LEU A 69 3.07 -6.48 -0.77
N ARG A 70 3.99 -7.23 -0.16
CA ARG A 70 5.22 -7.67 -0.81
C ARG A 70 4.96 -8.59 -2.00
N LEU A 71 3.95 -9.46 -1.94
CA LEU A 71 3.56 -10.29 -3.09
C LEU A 71 2.97 -9.45 -4.22
N ILE A 72 2.11 -8.48 -3.91
CA ILE A 72 1.56 -7.56 -4.91
C ILE A 72 2.71 -6.78 -5.57
N GLU A 73 3.60 -6.20 -4.77
CA GLU A 73 4.76 -5.45 -5.27
C GLU A 73 5.63 -6.28 -6.21
N ALA A 74 5.93 -7.54 -5.85
CA ALA A 74 6.70 -8.44 -6.70
C ALA A 74 6.03 -8.68 -8.07
N GLN A 75 4.69 -8.74 -8.13
CA GLN A 75 3.96 -8.91 -9.38
C GLN A 75 3.79 -7.60 -10.17
N THR A 76 3.89 -6.43 -9.53
CA THR A 76 3.65 -5.12 -10.17
C THR A 76 4.91 -4.29 -10.40
N ALA A 77 6.07 -4.71 -9.90
CA ALA A 77 7.33 -3.96 -9.93
C ALA A 77 7.81 -3.59 -11.35
N TRP A 78 7.28 -4.21 -12.40
CA TRP A 78 7.58 -3.83 -13.80
C TRP A 78 6.86 -2.56 -14.27
N ARG A 79 5.85 -2.06 -13.54
CA ARG A 79 5.13 -0.82 -13.89
C ARG A 79 4.79 0.09 -12.73
N ALA A 80 4.89 -0.36 -11.49
CA ALA A 80 4.58 0.48 -10.34
C ALA A 80 5.39 0.11 -9.10
N THR A 81 5.64 1.11 -8.27
CA THR A 81 6.22 0.96 -6.92
C THR A 81 5.14 1.22 -5.88
N ILE A 82 5.11 0.43 -4.81
CA ILE A 82 4.13 0.57 -3.72
C ILE A 82 4.84 1.17 -2.50
N HIS A 83 4.29 2.23 -1.94
CA HIS A 83 4.80 2.90 -0.74
C HIS A 83 3.76 2.83 0.38
N GLN A 84 4.15 2.29 1.54
CA GLN A 84 3.33 2.30 2.74
C GLN A 84 3.86 3.35 3.72
N TYR A 85 3.04 4.34 4.03
CA TYR A 85 3.26 5.35 5.06
C TYR A 85 2.26 5.14 6.21
N PRO A 86 2.47 5.75 7.39
CA PRO A 86 1.48 5.71 8.46
C PRO A 86 0.13 6.25 7.98
N GLY A 87 -0.89 5.39 7.92
CA GLY A 87 -2.24 5.75 7.48
C GLY A 87 -2.42 5.99 5.98
N LEU A 88 -1.42 5.71 5.14
CA LEU A 88 -1.48 5.94 3.70
C LEU A 88 -0.81 4.83 2.91
N LEU A 89 -1.50 4.33 1.89
CA LEU A 89 -0.97 3.46 0.86
C LEU A 89 -0.92 4.21 -0.47
N GLN A 90 0.28 4.34 -1.05
CA GLN A 90 0.52 5.05 -2.30
C GLN A 90 1.07 4.12 -3.38
N VAL A 91 0.58 4.26 -4.60
CA VAL A 91 1.13 3.57 -5.78
C VAL A 91 1.71 4.59 -6.76
N SER A 92 2.97 4.43 -7.14
CA SER A 92 3.64 5.29 -8.11
C SER A 92 3.82 4.54 -9.42
N PHE A 93 3.11 4.95 -10.47
CA PHE A 93 3.27 4.37 -11.81
C PHE A 93 4.59 4.82 -12.44
N MET A 94 5.37 3.86 -12.91
CA MET A 94 6.62 4.12 -13.63
C MET A 94 6.30 4.77 -14.98
N GLN A 95 7.09 5.77 -15.35
CA GLN A 95 6.98 6.35 -16.69
C GLN A 95 7.35 5.27 -17.71
N PRO A 96 6.63 5.16 -18.84
CA PRO A 96 7.09 4.30 -19.92
C PRO A 96 8.49 4.76 -20.30
N GLU A 97 9.46 3.86 -20.21
CA GLU A 97 10.82 4.16 -20.63
C GLU A 97 10.73 4.64 -22.08
N ASN A 98 10.96 5.93 -22.30
CA ASN A 98 11.21 6.44 -23.64
C ASN A 98 12.53 5.79 -24.04
N ARG A 99 12.44 4.58 -24.61
CA ARG A 99 13.54 3.88 -25.23
C ARG A 99 13.93 4.71 -26.44
N LYS A 100 14.71 5.77 -26.21
CA LYS A 100 15.36 6.52 -27.27
C LYS A 100 16.19 5.49 -28.03
N LYS A 101 15.72 5.16 -29.24
CA LYS A 101 16.47 4.38 -30.22
C LYS A 101 17.67 5.17 -30.71
#